data_AF-A0A7C4DN97-F1
#
_entry.id   AF-A0A7C4DN97-F1
#
_cell.length_a   1.000
_cell.length_b   1.000
_cell.length_c   1.000
_cell.angle_alpha   90.00
_cell.angle_beta   90.00
_cell.angle_gamma   90.00
#
_symmetry.space_group_name_H-M   'P 1'
#
loop_
_entity.id
_entity.type
_entity.pdbx_description
1 polymer ?
#
loop_
_entity_poly.entity_id
_entity_poly.type
_entity_poly.pdbx_seq_one_letter_code
_entity_poly.pdbx_strand_id
1 'polypeptide(L)'
;MDPCTLIRRNMYCSYKIEVLVYEMLSTYSTLISKDSPLHAYLKVLLYTIALDSKKHAEFLELVGKAFNLFEEVECSQLVGEPWKVLQSTLEHLRRGVFMDLKTFVENQLWIEKAVGEETYQLLLLPLIKENAKMCGIEGKSLELVNTILERIIQDELFHENTLKRIKTAF
;
A
#
# COMPACT_ATOMS: atom_id res chain seq x y z
N MET A 1 -6.44 -6.15 -24.31
CA MET A 1 -5.97 -6.95 -23.15
C MET A 1 -7.19 -7.61 -22.56
N ASP A 2 -7.14 -8.90 -22.25
CA ASP A 2 -8.24 -9.56 -21.57
C ASP A 2 -8.48 -8.89 -20.20
N PRO A 3 -9.73 -8.55 -19.83
CA PRO A 3 -10.03 -7.92 -18.53
C PRO A 3 -9.48 -8.72 -17.35
N CYS A 4 -9.54 -10.06 -17.40
CA CYS A 4 -9.06 -10.89 -16.30
C CYS A 4 -7.54 -10.75 -16.10
N THR A 5 -6.78 -10.70 -17.20
CA THR A 5 -5.33 -10.45 -17.22
C THR A 5 -4.95 -9.13 -16.54
N LEU A 6 -5.62 -8.03 -16.89
CA LEU A 6 -5.33 -6.72 -16.30
C LEU A 6 -5.59 -6.72 -14.78
N ILE A 7 -6.64 -7.40 -14.34
CA ILE A 7 -7.00 -7.47 -12.92
C ILE A 7 -5.99 -8.31 -12.15
N ARG A 8 -5.55 -9.44 -12.72
CA ARG A 8 -4.52 -10.28 -12.10
C ARG A 8 -3.21 -9.54 -11.89
N ARG A 9 -2.83 -8.74 -12.89
CA ARG A 9 -1.64 -7.88 -12.83
C ARG A 9 -1.77 -6.76 -11.81
N ASN A 10 -2.93 -6.09 -11.74
CA ASN A 10 -3.18 -5.05 -10.73
C ASN A 10 -3.17 -5.63 -9.31
N MET A 11 -3.81 -6.78 -9.10
CA MET A 11 -3.82 -7.47 -7.82
C MET A 11 -2.39 -7.84 -7.37
N TYR A 12 -1.59 -8.37 -8.30
CA TYR A 12 -0.17 -8.65 -8.05
C TYR A 12 0.61 -7.37 -7.68
N CYS A 13 0.45 -6.29 -8.43
CA CYS A 13 1.17 -5.05 -8.16
C CYS A 13 0.74 -4.34 -6.88
N SER A 14 -0.52 -4.46 -6.49
CA SER A 14 -1.03 -3.90 -5.23
C SER A 14 -0.42 -4.61 -4.03
N TYR A 15 -0.40 -5.95 -4.08
CA TYR A 15 0.36 -6.75 -3.11
C TYR A 15 1.83 -6.30 -3.02
N LYS A 16 2.50 -6.10 -4.17
CA LYS A 16 3.90 -5.67 -4.18
C LYS A 16 4.10 -4.25 -3.65
N ILE A 17 3.18 -3.33 -3.91
CA ILE A 17 3.21 -1.98 -3.35
C ILE A 17 3.17 -2.05 -1.83
N GLU A 18 2.23 -2.80 -1.25
CA GLU A 18 2.10 -2.94 0.21
C GLU A 18 3.36 -3.50 0.86
N VAL A 19 4.01 -4.47 0.22
CA VAL A 19 5.30 -4.99 0.66
C VAL A 19 6.37 -3.89 0.69
N LEU A 20 6.45 -3.07 -0.38
CA LEU A 20 7.42 -1.97 -0.46
C LEU A 20 7.13 -0.87 0.58
N VAL A 21 5.86 -0.51 0.78
CA VAL A 21 5.44 0.47 1.79
C VAL A 21 5.82 0.00 3.20
N TYR A 22 5.50 -1.26 3.53
CA TYR A 22 5.92 -1.85 4.80
C TYR A 22 7.44 -1.76 5.00
N GLU A 23 8.22 -2.23 4.04
CA GLU A 23 9.69 -2.23 4.15
C GLU A 23 10.25 -0.82 4.32
N MET A 24 9.76 0.13 3.53
CA MET A 24 10.22 1.51 3.55
C MET A 24 9.87 2.20 4.87
N LEU A 25 8.61 2.15 5.32
CA LEU A 25 8.16 2.80 6.54
C LEU A 25 8.78 2.15 7.78
N SER A 26 8.86 0.82 7.81
CA SER A 26 9.52 0.10 8.92
C SER A 26 11.00 0.48 8.99
N THR A 27 11.72 0.48 7.87
CA THR A 27 13.12 0.91 7.81
C THR A 27 13.26 2.35 8.28
N TYR A 28 12.48 3.29 7.72
CA TYR A 28 12.56 4.71 8.09
C TYR A 28 12.30 4.93 9.59
N SER A 29 11.29 4.25 10.15
CA SER A 29 10.97 4.34 11.58
C SER A 29 12.15 3.91 12.47
N THR A 30 12.98 2.95 12.03
CA THR A 30 14.17 2.55 12.79
C THR A 30 15.24 3.62 12.82
N LEU A 31 15.34 4.42 11.75
CA LEU A 31 16.35 5.47 11.55
C LEU A 31 16.01 6.79 12.26
N ILE A 32 14.74 7.06 12.56
CA ILE A 32 14.33 8.24 13.33
C ILE A 32 14.99 8.21 14.72
N SER A 33 15.69 9.30 15.06
CA SER A 33 16.32 9.50 16.38
C SER A 33 15.27 9.54 17.49
N LYS A 34 15.68 9.21 18.73
CA LYS A 34 14.81 9.29 19.92
C LYS A 34 15.16 10.49 20.81
N ASP A 35 15.78 11.51 20.24
CA ASP A 35 16.25 12.71 20.92
C ASP A 35 15.11 13.64 21.37
N SER A 36 13.90 13.48 20.82
CA SER A 36 12.71 14.22 21.24
C SER A 36 11.49 13.33 21.43
N PRO A 37 10.54 13.71 22.33
CA PRO A 37 9.25 13.04 22.44
C PRO A 37 8.49 12.99 21.11
N LEU A 38 8.57 14.07 20.32
CA LEU A 38 7.92 14.13 19.00
C LEU A 38 8.46 13.03 18.07
N HIS A 39 9.78 12.88 17.96
CA HIS A 39 10.37 11.84 17.11
C HIS A 39 10.01 10.43 17.61
N ALA A 40 9.92 10.21 18.91
CA ALA A 40 9.45 8.93 19.47
C ALA A 40 7.99 8.63 19.06
N TYR A 41 7.09 9.62 19.12
CA TYR A 41 5.71 9.46 18.64
C TYR A 41 5.64 9.18 17.14
N LEU A 42 6.42 9.89 16.34
CA LEU A 42 6.44 9.70 14.89
C LEU A 42 6.93 8.32 14.48
N LYS A 43 7.95 7.82 15.17
CA LYS A 43 8.41 6.44 15.01
C LYS A 43 7.29 5.44 15.23
N VAL A 44 6.48 5.62 16.29
CA VAL A 44 5.33 4.75 16.57
C VAL A 44 4.27 4.85 15.47
N LEU A 45 3.94 6.07 15.03
CA LEU A 45 2.93 6.27 13.98
C LEU A 45 3.34 5.65 12.66
N LEU A 46 4.55 5.94 12.17
CA LEU A 46 5.05 5.37 10.91
C LEU A 46 5.20 3.84 10.98
N TYR A 47 5.62 3.31 12.13
CA TYR A 47 5.70 1.87 12.31
C TYR A 47 4.32 1.22 12.35
N THR A 48 3.31 1.91 12.91
CA THR A 48 1.91 1.43 12.90
C THR A 48 1.39 1.32 11.47
N ILE A 49 1.59 2.37 10.66
CA ILE A 49 1.23 2.35 9.23
C ILE A 49 1.94 1.19 8.52
N ALA A 50 3.24 1.03 8.74
CA ALA A 50 4.00 -0.09 8.17
C ALA A 50 3.38 -1.46 8.51
N LEU A 51 2.99 -1.67 9.77
CA LEU A 51 2.37 -2.93 10.19
C LEU A 51 1.01 -3.15 9.53
N ASP A 52 0.25 -2.11 9.24
CA ASP A 52 -1.02 -2.23 8.51
C ASP A 52 -0.76 -2.59 7.06
N SER A 53 0.16 -1.92 6.36
CA SER A 53 0.56 -2.29 4.99
C SER A 53 1.05 -3.75 4.91
N LYS A 54 1.79 -4.23 5.92
CA LYS A 54 2.16 -5.65 5.99
C LYS A 54 0.93 -6.58 6.03
N LYS A 55 -0.07 -6.27 6.86
CA LYS A 55 -1.32 -7.05 6.93
C LYS A 55 -2.07 -7.00 5.60
N HIS A 56 -2.10 -5.85 4.95
CA HIS A 56 -2.73 -5.69 3.64
C HIS A 56 -2.02 -6.53 2.59
N ALA A 57 -0.68 -6.52 2.54
CA ALA A 57 0.10 -7.39 1.67
C ALA A 57 -0.23 -8.87 1.88
N GLU A 58 -0.21 -9.34 3.13
CA GLU A 58 -0.53 -10.73 3.48
C GLU A 58 -1.95 -11.09 3.05
N PHE A 59 -2.91 -10.19 3.25
CA PHE A 59 -4.29 -10.40 2.82
C PHE A 59 -4.43 -10.47 1.29
N LEU A 60 -3.85 -9.50 0.57
CA LEU A 60 -3.89 -9.46 -0.88
C LEU A 60 -3.21 -10.70 -1.47
N GLU A 61 -2.13 -11.20 -0.85
CA GLU A 61 -1.50 -12.46 -1.24
C GLU A 61 -2.44 -13.66 -1.05
N LEU A 62 -3.11 -13.76 0.10
CA LEU A 62 -4.04 -14.85 0.38
C LEU A 62 -5.24 -14.84 -0.58
N VAL A 63 -5.84 -13.69 -0.84
CA VAL A 63 -6.92 -13.53 -1.84
C VAL A 63 -6.39 -13.84 -3.23
N GLY A 64 -5.24 -13.29 -3.57
CA GLY A 64 -4.53 -13.51 -4.83
C GLY A 64 -4.38 -15.00 -5.14
N LYS A 65 -3.87 -15.77 -4.19
CA LYS A 65 -3.68 -17.22 -4.31
C LYS A 65 -5.00 -17.98 -4.31
N ALA A 66 -5.92 -17.67 -3.39
CA ALA A 66 -7.19 -18.40 -3.24
C ALA A 66 -8.06 -18.34 -4.50
N PHE A 67 -8.03 -17.22 -5.21
CA PHE A 67 -8.84 -16.99 -6.40
C PHE A 67 -8.04 -17.01 -7.71
N ASN A 68 -6.77 -17.41 -7.66
CA ASN A 68 -5.86 -17.39 -8.82
C ASN A 68 -5.86 -16.03 -9.55
N LEU A 69 -5.74 -14.96 -8.75
CA LEU A 69 -5.77 -13.57 -9.17
C LEU A 69 -4.35 -12.98 -9.29
N PHE A 70 -3.29 -13.78 -9.34
CA PHE A 70 -1.93 -13.27 -9.55
C PHE A 70 -1.44 -13.59 -10.94
N GLU A 71 -0.98 -12.55 -11.62
CA GLU A 71 -0.18 -12.66 -12.82
C GLU A 71 1.02 -11.74 -12.62
N GLU A 72 2.20 -12.34 -12.51
CA GLU A 72 3.44 -11.58 -12.30
C GLU A 72 3.70 -10.67 -13.51
N VAL A 73 4.03 -9.42 -13.22
CA VAL A 73 4.34 -8.40 -14.23
C VAL A 73 5.35 -7.40 -13.66
N GLU A 74 6.03 -6.68 -14.55
CA GLU A 74 6.81 -5.51 -14.20
C GLU A 74 5.89 -4.37 -13.73
N CYS A 75 5.72 -4.23 -12.42
CA CYS A 75 4.81 -3.24 -11.83
C CYS A 75 5.19 -1.79 -12.13
N SER A 76 6.44 -1.52 -12.47
CA SER A 76 6.88 -0.21 -12.96
C SER A 76 6.14 0.23 -14.23
N GLN A 77 5.68 -0.72 -15.07
CA GLN A 77 4.93 -0.44 -16.30
C GLN A 77 3.45 -0.21 -16.05
N LEU A 78 2.90 -0.80 -14.98
CA LEU A 78 1.48 -0.73 -14.66
C LEU A 78 1.15 0.39 -13.68
N VAL A 79 1.95 0.53 -12.63
CA VAL A 79 1.79 1.51 -11.56
C VAL A 79 2.47 2.83 -11.93
N GLY A 80 3.58 2.77 -12.67
CA GLY A 80 4.28 3.96 -13.13
C GLY A 80 5.11 4.64 -12.04
N GLU A 81 4.87 5.93 -11.83
CA GLU A 81 5.73 6.77 -10.97
C GLU A 81 5.68 6.41 -9.48
N PRO A 82 4.52 6.13 -8.85
CA PRO A 82 4.49 5.72 -7.44
C PRO A 82 5.41 4.54 -7.13
N TRP A 83 5.45 3.55 -8.02
CA TRP A 83 6.34 2.40 -7.91
C TRP A 83 7.82 2.79 -7.92
N LYS A 84 8.23 3.68 -8.84
CA LYS A 84 9.61 4.14 -8.95
C LYS A 84 10.04 4.94 -7.72
N VAL A 85 9.15 5.80 -7.21
CA VAL A 85 9.40 6.59 -6.00
C VAL A 85 9.58 5.67 -4.79
N LEU A 86 8.73 4.66 -4.63
CA LEU A 86 8.85 3.65 -3.57
C LEU A 86 10.19 2.90 -3.63
N GLN A 87 10.52 2.35 -4.80
CA GLN A 87 11.78 1.60 -4.98
C GLN A 87 13.00 2.48 -4.72
N SER A 88 13.04 3.67 -5.33
CA SER A 88 14.14 4.62 -5.15
C SER A 88 14.30 5.04 -3.69
N THR A 89 13.19 5.34 -3.01
CA THR A 89 13.23 5.72 -1.59
C THR A 89 13.76 4.58 -0.73
N LEU A 90 13.24 3.37 -0.91
CA LEU A 90 13.70 2.19 -0.18
C LEU A 90 15.19 1.90 -0.44
N GLU A 91 15.67 2.05 -1.67
CA GLU A 91 17.09 1.90 -2.00
C GLU A 91 17.97 2.93 -1.29
N HIS A 92 17.55 4.20 -1.24
CA HIS A 92 18.27 5.23 -0.48
C HIS A 92 18.34 4.87 1.00
N LEU A 93 17.22 4.44 1.60
CA LEU A 93 17.19 4.03 3.01
C LEU A 93 18.09 2.82 3.29
N ARG A 94 18.10 1.82 2.41
CA ARG A 94 19.00 0.65 2.51
C ARG A 94 20.48 1.02 2.42
N ARG A 95 20.82 2.12 1.74
CA ARG A 95 22.18 2.68 1.69
C ARG A 95 22.51 3.57 2.88
N GLY A 96 21.60 3.71 3.85
CA GLY A 96 21.77 4.58 5.01
C GLY A 96 21.62 6.08 4.68
N VAL A 97 21.10 6.42 3.51
CA VAL A 97 20.85 7.82 3.14
C VAL A 97 19.54 8.25 3.78
N PHE A 98 19.65 9.08 4.82
CA PHE A 98 18.48 9.59 5.54
C PHE A 98 17.93 10.83 4.83
N MET A 99 16.70 10.72 4.35
CA MET A 99 15.91 11.85 3.88
C MET A 99 15.38 12.61 5.11
N ASP A 100 15.32 13.94 5.04
CA ASP A 100 14.67 14.71 6.09
C ASP A 100 13.20 14.27 6.24
N LEU A 101 12.72 14.30 7.47
CA LEU A 101 11.41 13.78 7.83
C LEU A 101 10.27 14.48 7.10
N LYS A 102 10.41 15.78 6.82
CA LYS A 102 9.38 16.54 6.11
C LYS A 102 9.25 16.03 4.67
N THR A 103 10.35 15.97 3.93
CA THR A 103 10.33 15.44 2.56
C THR A 103 9.91 13.97 2.53
N PHE A 104 10.33 13.17 3.51
CA PHE A 104 9.87 11.78 3.60
C PHE A 104 8.35 11.71 3.74
N VAL A 105 7.75 12.44 4.69
CA VAL A 105 6.30 12.46 4.93
C VAL A 105 5.54 13.00 3.71
N GLU A 106 6.08 13.99 2.99
CA GLU A 106 5.47 14.51 1.77
C GLU A 106 5.44 13.47 0.65
N ASN A 107 6.53 12.74 0.46
CA ASN A 107 6.58 11.64 -0.50
C ASN A 107 5.59 10.53 -0.11
N GLN A 108 5.52 10.17 1.18
CA GLN A 108 4.56 9.18 1.66
C GLN A 108 3.12 9.63 1.41
N LEU A 109 2.78 10.87 1.73
CA LEU A 109 1.43 11.37 1.53
C LEU A 109 1.02 11.34 0.05
N TRP A 110 1.96 11.65 -0.86
CA TRP A 110 1.72 11.53 -2.29
C TRP A 110 1.52 10.08 -2.73
N ILE A 111 2.32 9.14 -2.21
CA ILE A 111 2.17 7.70 -2.47
C ILE A 111 0.82 7.20 -1.96
N GLU A 112 0.45 7.46 -0.70
CA GLU A 112 -0.83 6.99 -0.13
C GLU A 112 -2.02 7.55 -0.90
N LYS A 113 -1.92 8.78 -1.40
CA LYS A 113 -2.98 9.34 -2.23
C LYS A 113 -3.07 8.65 -3.58
N ALA A 114 -1.95 8.48 -4.28
CA ALA A 114 -1.90 7.84 -5.59
C ALA A 114 -2.31 6.35 -5.53
N VAL A 115 -1.91 5.63 -4.48
CA VAL A 115 -2.21 4.21 -4.31
C VAL A 115 -3.61 4.04 -3.68
N GLY A 116 -3.90 4.72 -2.58
CA GLY A 116 -5.17 4.61 -1.85
C GLY A 116 -6.40 4.99 -2.69
N GLU A 117 -6.40 6.19 -3.30
CA GLU A 117 -7.55 6.66 -4.08
C GLU A 117 -7.63 5.95 -5.45
N GLU A 118 -6.54 5.91 -6.21
CA GLU A 118 -6.61 5.40 -7.59
C GLU A 118 -6.57 3.89 -7.67
N THR A 119 -5.76 3.21 -6.85
CA THR A 119 -5.54 1.76 -6.96
C THR A 119 -6.61 0.99 -6.20
N TYR A 120 -6.89 1.32 -4.93
CA TYR A 120 -7.85 0.56 -4.12
C TYR A 120 -9.31 0.96 -4.35
N GLN A 121 -9.63 2.25 -4.27
CA GLN A 121 -11.03 2.70 -4.35
C GLN A 121 -11.57 2.68 -5.78
N LEU A 122 -10.81 3.19 -6.74
CA LEU A 122 -11.29 3.35 -8.12
C LEU A 122 -11.06 2.11 -8.99
N LEU A 123 -10.03 1.29 -8.69
CA LEU A 123 -9.66 0.16 -9.54
C LEU A 123 -9.95 -1.20 -8.90
N LEU A 124 -9.27 -1.57 -7.81
CA LEU A 124 -9.33 -2.94 -7.27
C LEU A 124 -10.70 -3.34 -6.73
N LEU A 125 -11.37 -2.47 -5.98
CA LEU A 125 -12.64 -2.83 -5.38
C LEU A 125 -13.73 -3.10 -6.45
N PRO A 126 -13.93 -2.23 -7.47
CA PRO A 126 -14.83 -2.54 -8.58
C PRO A 126 -14.38 -3.77 -9.37
N LEU A 127 -13.08 -3.91 -9.65
CA LEU A 127 -12.56 -4.99 -10.48
C LEU A 127 -12.64 -6.36 -9.81
N ILE A 128 -12.40 -6.46 -8.50
CA ILE A 128 -12.57 -7.71 -7.75
C ILE A 128 -14.05 -8.10 -7.71
N LYS A 129 -14.96 -7.13 -7.58
CA LYS A 129 -16.41 -7.35 -7.65
C LYS A 129 -16.86 -7.85 -9.03
N GLU A 130 -16.30 -7.30 -10.12
CA GLU A 130 -16.63 -7.76 -11.48
C GLU A 130 -16.00 -9.11 -11.83
N ASN A 131 -14.73 -9.33 -11.48
CA ASN A 131 -14.06 -10.60 -11.77
C ASN A 131 -14.61 -11.76 -10.98
N ALA A 132 -15.04 -11.53 -9.74
CA ALA A 132 -15.71 -12.56 -8.97
C ALA A 132 -16.97 -13.06 -9.69
N LYS A 133 -17.76 -12.15 -10.27
CA LYS A 133 -18.91 -12.52 -11.13
C LYS A 133 -18.47 -13.28 -12.38
N MET A 134 -17.45 -12.78 -13.09
CA MET A 134 -16.96 -13.44 -14.32
C MET A 134 -16.33 -14.82 -14.07
N CYS A 135 -15.78 -15.05 -12.87
CA CYS A 135 -15.15 -16.30 -12.48
C CYS A 135 -16.10 -17.25 -11.71
N GLY A 136 -17.39 -16.93 -11.62
CA GLY A 136 -18.38 -17.77 -10.91
C GLY A 136 -18.23 -17.78 -9.38
N ILE A 137 -17.51 -16.82 -8.81
CA ILE A 137 -17.42 -16.57 -7.38
C ILE A 137 -18.59 -15.65 -7.01
N GLU A 138 -19.73 -16.26 -6.69
CA GLU A 138 -20.95 -15.52 -6.34
C GLU A 138 -21.39 -15.78 -4.89
N GLY A 139 -22.17 -14.83 -4.35
CA GLY A 139 -22.76 -14.92 -3.02
C GLY A 139 -21.77 -14.60 -1.89
N LYS A 140 -21.85 -15.37 -0.80
CA LYS A 140 -21.19 -15.05 0.49
C LYS A 140 -19.67 -14.95 0.42
N SER A 141 -19.01 -15.69 -0.49
CA SER A 141 -17.55 -15.66 -0.63
C SER A 141 -17.05 -14.30 -1.12
N LEU A 142 -17.81 -13.65 -2.01
CA LEU A 142 -17.47 -12.31 -2.52
C LEU A 142 -17.73 -11.22 -1.46
N GLU A 143 -18.78 -11.37 -0.66
CA GLU A 143 -19.07 -10.45 0.45
C GLU A 143 -17.95 -10.42 1.49
N LEU A 144 -17.36 -11.58 1.81
CA LEU A 144 -16.22 -11.67 2.73
C LEU A 144 -14.96 -10.98 2.19
N VAL A 145 -14.65 -11.17 0.90
CA VAL A 145 -13.52 -10.47 0.26
C VAL A 145 -13.76 -8.97 0.23
N ASN A 146 -14.97 -8.54 -0.10
CA ASN A 146 -15.35 -7.12 -0.12
C ASN A 146 -15.19 -6.46 1.25
N THR A 147 -15.63 -7.14 2.31
CA THR A 147 -15.50 -6.62 3.69
C THR A 147 -14.05 -6.30 4.04
N ILE A 148 -13.12 -7.14 3.58
CA ILE A 148 -11.71 -6.95 3.91
C ILE A 148 -11.07 -5.87 3.03
N LEU A 149 -11.43 -5.80 1.75
CA LEU A 149 -10.96 -4.69 0.89
C LEU A 149 -11.49 -3.34 1.36
N GLU A 150 -12.75 -3.27 1.79
CA GLU A 150 -13.33 -2.08 2.41
C GLU A 150 -12.58 -1.70 3.69
N ARG A 151 -12.12 -2.70 4.45
CA ARG A 151 -11.25 -2.45 5.60
C ARG A 151 -9.90 -1.87 5.20
N ILE A 152 -9.24 -2.41 4.17
CA ILE A 152 -7.98 -1.85 3.63
C ILE A 152 -8.19 -0.38 3.26
N ILE A 153 -9.24 -0.07 2.50
CA ILE A 153 -9.57 1.31 2.11
C ILE A 153 -9.72 2.24 3.32
N GLN A 154 -10.37 1.78 4.39
CA GLN A 154 -10.51 2.56 5.62
C GLN A 154 -9.17 2.78 6.33
N ASP A 155 -8.31 1.76 6.35
CA ASP A 155 -6.97 1.87 6.91
C ASP A 155 -6.13 2.87 6.08
N GLU A 156 -6.18 2.83 4.74
CA GLU A 156 -5.50 3.80 3.86
C GLU A 156 -5.93 5.25 4.12
N LEU A 157 -7.23 5.47 4.29
CA LEU A 157 -7.76 6.79 4.66
C LEU A 157 -7.24 7.24 6.02
N PHE A 158 -7.09 6.31 6.97
CA PHE A 158 -6.49 6.60 8.27
C PHE A 158 -4.99 6.93 8.14
N HIS A 159 -4.25 6.22 7.29
CA HIS A 159 -2.83 6.47 7.01
C HIS A 159 -2.62 7.85 6.40
N GLU A 160 -3.39 8.19 5.37
CA GLU A 160 -3.33 9.51 4.72
C GLU A 160 -3.61 10.65 5.73
N ASN A 161 -4.67 10.51 6.54
CA ASN A 161 -5.00 11.48 7.58
C ASN A 161 -3.92 11.59 8.67
N THR A 162 -3.28 10.48 9.02
CA THR A 162 -2.17 10.46 9.97
C THR A 162 -0.96 11.19 9.41
N LEU A 163 -0.58 10.91 8.16
CA LEU A 163 0.52 11.60 7.48
C LEU A 163 0.26 13.10 7.31
N LYS A 164 -0.97 13.52 7.01
CA LYS A 164 -1.37 14.94 7.01
C LYS A 164 -1.13 15.61 8.35
N ARG A 165 -1.50 14.95 9.46
CA ARG A 165 -1.28 15.47 10.82
C ARG A 165 0.21 15.55 11.16
N ILE A 166 0.99 14.54 10.78
CA ILE A 166 2.45 14.55 10.94
C ILE A 166 3.05 15.72 10.18
N LYS A 167 2.62 15.94 8.93
CA LYS A 167 3.08 17.07 8.10
C LYS A 167 2.83 18.42 8.78
N THR A 168 1.69 18.60 9.44
CA THR A 168 1.37 19.86 10.15
C THR A 168 2.14 20.08 11.45
N ALA A 169 2.87 19.08 11.94
CA ALA A 169 3.71 19.20 13.14
C ALA A 169 5.08 19.85 12.86
N PHE A 170 5.37 20.19 11.59
CA PHE A 170 6.59 20.83 11.08
C PHE A 170 6.26 21.90 10.04
#